data_AF-A0A838CW94-F1
#
_entry.id   AF-A0A838CW94-F1
#
_cell.length_a   1.000
_cell.length_b   1.000
_cell.length_c   1.000
_cell.angle_alpha   90.00
_cell.angle_beta   90.00
_cell.angle_gamma   90.00
#
_symmetry.space_group_name_H-M   'P 1'
#
loop_
_entity.id
_entity.type
_entity.pdbx_description
1 polymer ?
#
loop_
_entity_poly.entity_id
_entity_poly.type
_entity_poly.pdbx_seq_one_letter_code
_entity_poly.pdbx_strand_id
1 'polypeptide(L)' 'MSNQYVTYSILAGLVTFVLCFIIFYAIESPSQYIAGLIVSFLIFEISFHHLFYKDKKKREMM' A
#
# COMPACT_ATOMS: atom_id res chain seq x y z
N MET A 1 1.13 19.75 -3.97
CA MET A 1 -0.10 18.97 -4.17
C MET A 1 -0.46 18.32 -2.85
N SER A 2 -1.66 18.62 -2.35
CA SER A 2 -2.08 18.48 -0.96
C SER A 2 -1.79 17.10 -0.38
N ASN A 3 -1.14 17.08 0.79
CA ASN A 3 -0.82 15.91 1.62
C ASN A 3 -1.99 14.91 1.74
N GLN A 4 -3.21 15.42 1.60
CA GLN A 4 -4.47 14.66 1.63
C GLN A 4 -4.51 13.52 0.61
N TYR A 5 -4.07 13.69 -0.64
CA TYR A 5 -4.11 12.60 -1.62
C TYR A 5 -3.18 11.43 -1.23
N VAL A 6 -2.03 11.75 -0.62
CA VAL A 6 -1.08 10.75 -0.10
C VAL A 6 -1.72 9.99 1.06
N THR A 7 -2.33 10.73 1.99
CA THR A 7 -3.05 10.15 3.12
C THR A 7 -4.20 9.27 2.66
N TYR A 8 -5.01 9.72 1.69
CA TYR A 8 -6.14 8.94 1.16
C TYR A 8 -5.68 7.65 0.48
N SER A 9 -4.59 7.69 -0.28
CA SER A 9 -4.08 6.48 -0.93
C SER A 9 -3.41 5.50 0.02
N ILE A 10 -2.65 5.97 1.01
CA ILE A 10 -2.10 5.11 2.07
C ILE A 10 -3.25 4.48 2.87
N LEU A 11 -4.27 5.29 3.19
CA LEU A 11 -5.47 4.81 3.89
C LEU A 11 -6.23 3.78 3.06
N ALA A 12 -6.39 3.98 1.74
CA ALA A 12 -7.02 3.01 0.85
C ALA A 12 -6.22 1.69 0.77
N GLY A 13 -4.89 1.77 0.71
CA GLY A 13 -4.02 0.59 0.76
C GLY A 13 -4.12 -0.16 2.09
N LEU A 14 -4.13 0.57 3.20
CA LEU A 14 -4.30 0.01 4.55
C LEU A 14 -5.66 -0.67 4.72
N VAL A 15 -6.74 -0.03 4.28
CA VAL A 15 -8.10 -0.60 4.34
C VAL A 15 -8.19 -1.89 3.53
N THR A 16 -7.62 -1.90 2.33
CA THR A 16 -7.59 -3.09 1.46
C THR A 16 -6.78 -4.22 2.10
N PHE A 17 -5.65 -3.88 2.73
CA PHE A 17 -4.82 -4.85 3.45
C PHE A 17 -5.56 -5.51 4.61
N VAL A 18 -6.22 -4.70 5.45
CA VAL A 18 -7.01 -5.20 6.59
C VAL A 18 -8.18 -6.07 6.11
N LEU A 19 -8.86 -5.67 5.04
CA LEU A 19 -9.97 -6.43 4.47
C LEU A 19 -9.51 -7.81 3.97
N CYS A 20 -8.41 -7.85 3.21
CA CYS A 20 -7.80 -9.12 2.78
C CYS A 20 -7.33 -9.94 3.97
N PHE A 21 -6.73 -9.33 5.00
CA PHE A 21 -6.26 -10.05 6.19
C PHE A 21 -7.41 -10.76 6.91
N ILE A 22 -8.56 -10.09 7.07
CA ILE A 22 -9.76 -10.68 7.68
C ILE A 22 -10.28 -11.86 6.84
N ILE A 23 -10.35 -11.71 5.51
CA ILE A 23 -10.79 -12.77 4.61
C ILE A 23 -9.84 -13.97 4.69
N PHE A 24 -8.53 -13.74 4.70
CA PHE A 24 -7.55 -14.83 4.80
C PHE A 24 -7.53 -15.48 6.18
N TYR A 25 -7.74 -14.71 7.25
CA TYR A 25 -7.88 -15.25 8.61
C TYR A 25 -9.11 -16.17 8.74
N ALA A 26 -10.18 -15.88 7.98
CA ALA A 26 -11.38 -16.72 7.95
C ALA A 26 -11.21 -18.02 7.15
N ILE A 27 -10.13 -18.18 6.37
CA ILE A 27 -9.87 -19.40 5.59
C ILE A 27 -8.96 -20.33 6.40
N GLU A 28 -9.39 -21.58 6.62
CA GLU A 28 -8.72 -22.59 7.46
C GLU A 28 -7.25 -22.91 7.10
N SER A 29 -6.77 -22.51 5.92
CA SER A 29 -5.39 -22.73 5.45
C SER A 29 -4.72 -21.42 5.02
N PRO A 30 -4.37 -20.53 5.96
CA PRO A 30 -4.00 -19.15 5.65
C PRO A 30 -2.53 -18.96 5.24
N SER A 31 -1.65 -19.97 5.42
CA SER A 31 -0.20 -19.77 5.36
C SER A 31 0.36 -19.35 3.99
N GLN A 32 -0.13 -19.95 2.89
CA GLN A 32 0.35 -19.61 1.54
C GLN A 32 -0.15 -18.25 1.08
N TYR A 33 -1.30 -17.80 1.58
CA TYR A 33 -1.92 -16.57 1.13
C TYR A 33 -1.48 -15.33 1.90
N ILE A 34 -1.15 -15.48 3.18
CA ILE A 34 -0.59 -14.41 4.01
C ILE A 34 0.70 -13.86 3.38
N ALA A 35 1.57 -14.75 2.87
CA ALA A 35 2.80 -14.34 2.21
C ALA A 35 2.55 -13.47 0.97
N GLY A 36 1.56 -13.84 0.14
CA GLY A 36 1.15 -13.03 -1.02
C GLY A 36 0.59 -11.67 -0.62
N LEU A 37 -0.19 -11.64 0.46
CA LEU A 37 -0.75 -10.40 1.03
C LEU A 37 0.34 -9.42 1.47
N ILE A 38 1.35 -9.93 2.17
CA ILE A 38 2.49 -9.13 2.63
C ILE A 38 3.30 -8.61 1.44
N VAL A 39 3.57 -9.48 0.45
CA VAL A 39 4.33 -9.09 -0.76
C VAL A 39 3.58 -8.05 -1.58
N SER A 40 2.27 -8.22 -1.79
CA SER A 40 1.44 -7.24 -2.50
C SER A 40 1.39 -5.89 -1.78
N PHE A 41 1.30 -5.89 -0.45
CA PHE A 41 1.34 -4.67 0.35
C PHE A 41 2.69 -3.96 0.24
N LEU A 42 3.80 -4.72 0.32
CA LEU A 42 5.15 -4.18 0.18
C LEU A 42 5.38 -3.57 -1.20
N ILE A 43 4.96 -4.24 -2.28
CA ILE A 43 5.06 -3.72 -3.65
C ILE A 43 4.22 -2.44 -3.83
N PHE A 44 3.03 -2.41 -3.23
CA PHE A 44 2.18 -1.22 -3.23
C PHE A 44 2.86 -0.05 -2.53
N GLU A 45 3.41 -0.27 -1.32
CA GLU A 45 4.10 0.75 -0.54
C GLU A 45 5.34 1.29 -1.26
N ILE A 46 6.17 0.42 -1.84
CA ILE A 46 7.36 0.80 -2.61
C ILE A 46 6.97 1.59 -3.86
N SER A 47 5.96 1.12 -4.60
CA SER A 47 5.47 1.81 -5.81
C SER A 47 4.95 3.20 -5.47
N PHE A 48 4.23 3.33 -4.36
CA PHE A 48 3.78 4.62 -3.84
C PHE A 48 4.97 5.49 -3.46
N HIS A 49 5.87 5.01 -2.59
CA HIS A 49 7.02 5.77 -2.14
C HIS A 49 7.87 6.28 -3.31
N HIS A 50 8.09 5.45 -4.33
CA HIS A 50 8.84 5.82 -5.54
C HIS A 50 8.11 6.89 -6.38
N LEU A 51 6.80 6.75 -6.60
CA LEU A 51 6.00 7.73 -7.33
C LEU A 51 6.03 9.09 -6.64
N PHE A 52 5.90 9.10 -5.31
CA PHE A 52 5.93 10.33 -4.51
C PHE A 52 7.31 10.95 -4.38
N TYR A 53 8.38 10.14 -4.36
CA TYR A 53 9.75 10.65 -4.40
C TYR A 53 10.04 11.39 -5.71
N LYS A 54 9.57 10.88 -6.85
CA LYS A 54 9.66 11.57 -8.15
C LYS A 54 8.89 12.90 -8.14
N ASP A 55 7.70 12.92 -7.55
CA ASP A 55 6.87 14.14 -7.47
C ASP A 55 7.50 15.22 -6.57
N LYS A 56 8.14 14.81 -5.46
CA LYS A 56 8.85 15.74 -4.57
C LYS A 56 10.10 16.31 -5.24
N LYS A 57 10.92 15.45 -5.86
CA LYS A 57 12.14 15.85 -6.56
C LYS A 57 11.87 16.76 -7.76
N LYS A 58 10.73 16.59 -8.46
CA LYS A 58 10.32 17.46 -9.57
C LYS A 58 9.93 18.86 -9.12
N ARG A 59 9.43 19.04 -7.88
CA ARG A 59 9.10 20.36 -7.31
C ARG A 59 10.30 21.11 -6.74
N GLU A 60 11.38 20.44 -6.38
CA GLU A 60 12.62 21.10 -5.93
C GLU A 60 13.50 21.60 -7.10
N MET A 61 13.19 21.18 -8.33
CA MET A 61 13.89 21.61 -9.56
C MET A 61 13.11 22.67 -10.37
N MET A 62 11.97 23.14 -9.87
CA MET A 62 11.20 24.28 -10.40
C MET A 62 11.23 25.42 -9.38
#